data_AF-A0A169QPM3-F1
#
_entry.id   AF-A0A169QPM3-F1
#
_cell.length_a   1.000
_cell.length_b   1.000
_cell.length_c   1.000
_cell.angle_alpha   90.00
_cell.angle_beta   90.00
_cell.angle_gamma   90.00
#
_symmetry.space_group_name_H-M   'P 1'
#
loop_
_entity.id
_entity.type
_entity.pdbx_description
1 polymer ?
#
loop_
_entity_poly.entity_id
_entity_poly.type
_entity_poly.pdbx_seq_one_letter_code
_entity_poly.pdbx_strand_id
1 'polypeptide(L)'
;MSGTAILVVIPTTRGPLCLRGLSPRPGLPAPAAFADGDYRPLPWSADYARLCAPGGPVARLGAEAGAPHELRLSGSFDAGRSWEVPVCLAHGLAARGHRFVAEPVQADLILWATGAVDRDLAVLPGDYALLDKIERSRTLLAEVPEVPLAVLLPEGPERAPAEAAFLSLARAETPQILPAGHVPAAVEALTGPKGADRPDPRRHWRRVALPAGAAAAAGLVGLAGFMALAGRQAPVIKSASDPAAVAVSAEPVRTAETDPPSPSASEKPIAEKTAAEKPAAIRVEELRAPPGSSCRRVAFGADPPERRAVAPEGAERLAPTRLVPELCGLAIAAAPGLRLEIGPELRAAALPPVRLADGAQGFYLREGGRHNLVYAVHALPEAKARPEAGAAPPGERLVHALTR
;
A
#
# COMPACT_ATOMS: atom_id res chain seq x y z
N MET A 1 -6.23 18.40 -32.75
CA MET A 1 -6.61 16.98 -32.55
C MET A 1 -6.52 16.72 -31.05
N SER A 2 -7.60 16.29 -30.40
CA SER A 2 -7.54 15.94 -28.97
C SER A 2 -6.74 14.65 -28.80
N GLY A 3 -5.71 14.64 -27.96
CA GLY A 3 -4.93 13.42 -27.70
C GLY A 3 -5.76 12.30 -27.07
N THR A 4 -5.27 11.06 -27.19
CA THR A 4 -5.84 9.84 -26.60
C THR A 4 -6.16 10.04 -25.13
N ALA A 5 -7.35 9.61 -24.68
CA ALA A 5 -7.69 9.54 -23.27
C ALA A 5 -7.06 8.31 -22.62
N ILE A 6 -6.23 8.50 -21.61
CA ILE A 6 -5.48 7.42 -20.97
C ILE A 6 -5.89 7.30 -19.52
N LEU A 7 -6.25 6.09 -19.10
CA LEU A 7 -6.31 5.74 -17.67
C LEU A 7 -4.93 5.22 -17.25
N VAL A 8 -4.24 5.94 -16.37
CA VAL A 8 -2.97 5.47 -15.81
C VAL A 8 -3.24 4.76 -14.49
N VAL A 9 -2.93 3.47 -14.45
CA VAL A 9 -3.04 2.61 -13.29
C VAL A 9 -1.67 2.48 -12.62
N ILE A 10 -1.61 2.93 -11.36
CA ILE A 10 -0.49 2.80 -10.44
C ILE A 10 -0.80 1.63 -9.50
N PRO A 11 -0.31 0.41 -9.77
CA PRO A 11 -0.62 -0.74 -8.95
C PRO A 11 0.11 -0.64 -7.60
N THR A 12 -0.63 -0.85 -6.52
CA THR A 12 -0.08 -0.96 -5.17
C THR A 12 -0.51 -2.29 -4.55
N THR A 13 0.19 -2.71 -3.50
CA THR A 13 -0.20 -3.91 -2.75
C THR A 13 -1.47 -3.72 -1.92
N ARG A 14 -2.04 -2.50 -1.86
CA ARG A 14 -3.37 -2.25 -1.26
C ARG A 14 -4.49 -2.20 -2.31
N GLY A 15 -4.15 -2.34 -3.58
CA GLY A 15 -5.05 -2.15 -4.71
C GLY A 15 -4.51 -1.15 -5.73
N PRO A 16 -5.02 -1.18 -6.97
CA PRO A 16 -4.65 -0.20 -7.98
C PRO A 16 -5.14 1.20 -7.60
N LEU A 17 -4.28 2.19 -7.83
CA LEU A 17 -4.65 3.60 -7.82
C LEU A 17 -4.73 4.10 -9.25
N CYS A 18 -5.60 5.06 -9.51
CA CYS A 18 -5.74 5.69 -10.82
C CYS A 18 -5.26 7.14 -10.74
N LEU A 19 -4.50 7.56 -11.74
CA LEU A 19 -4.23 8.98 -11.95
C LEU A 19 -5.52 9.64 -12.43
N ARG A 20 -6.06 10.55 -11.61
CA ARG A 20 -7.28 11.31 -11.90
C ARG A 20 -6.98 12.61 -12.64
N GLY A 21 -5.80 13.17 -12.41
CA GLY A 21 -5.37 14.40 -13.07
C GLY A 21 -3.87 14.64 -12.96
N LEU A 22 -3.33 15.26 -14.00
CA LEU A 22 -1.99 15.84 -14.02
C LEU A 22 -2.11 17.20 -14.70
N SER A 23 -1.98 18.26 -13.92
CA SER A 23 -2.23 19.63 -14.41
C SER A 23 -1.28 20.64 -13.79
N PRO A 24 -0.87 21.68 -14.54
CA PRO A 24 -0.21 22.84 -13.94
C PRO A 24 -1.10 23.43 -12.84
N ARG A 25 -0.51 23.74 -11.68
CA ARG A 25 -1.20 24.41 -10.56
C ARG A 25 -0.37 25.60 -10.08
N PRO A 26 -0.48 26.75 -10.77
CA PRO A 26 0.15 27.99 -10.32
C PRO A 26 -0.28 28.32 -8.88
N GLY A 27 0.68 28.50 -7.98
CA GLY A 27 0.44 28.74 -6.56
C GLY A 27 0.87 27.61 -5.62
N LEU A 28 1.17 26.41 -6.14
CA LEU A 28 1.91 25.43 -5.34
C LEU A 28 3.37 25.86 -5.15
N PRO A 29 4.00 25.62 -3.99
CA PRO A 29 5.42 25.95 -3.79
C PRO A 29 6.36 25.01 -4.59
N ALA A 30 5.89 23.79 -4.87
CA ALA A 30 6.60 22.79 -5.66
C ALA A 30 5.56 21.81 -6.24
N PRO A 31 5.91 21.01 -7.27
CA PRO A 31 5.07 19.91 -7.72
C PRO A 31 4.72 18.98 -6.56
N ALA A 32 3.46 18.59 -6.45
CA ALA A 32 2.97 17.78 -5.34
C ALA A 32 1.90 16.80 -5.80
N ALA A 33 1.81 15.68 -5.08
CA ALA A 33 0.81 14.66 -5.33
C ALA A 33 -0.23 14.65 -4.21
N PHE A 34 -1.48 14.38 -4.56
CA PHE A 34 -2.60 14.43 -3.62
C PHE A 34 -3.55 13.26 -3.87
N ALA A 35 -4.14 12.73 -2.79
CA ALA A 35 -5.29 11.85 -2.90
C ALA A 35 -6.54 12.67 -3.28
N ASP A 36 -7.48 12.04 -3.96
CA ASP A 36 -8.75 12.66 -4.29
C ASP A 36 -9.52 13.05 -3.01
N GLY A 37 -10.14 14.23 -3.03
CA GLY A 37 -10.79 14.81 -1.85
C GLY A 37 -9.86 15.29 -0.72
N ASP A 38 -8.53 15.15 -0.82
CA ASP A 38 -7.59 15.67 0.19
C ASP A 38 -6.73 16.82 -0.37
N TYR A 39 -6.51 17.86 0.42
CA TYR A 39 -5.66 19.00 0.05
C TYR A 39 -4.23 18.86 0.59
N ARG A 40 -3.95 17.87 1.42
CA ARG A 40 -2.62 17.64 1.99
C ARG A 40 -1.77 16.82 1.02
N PRO A 41 -0.52 17.22 0.76
CA PRO A 41 0.38 16.45 -0.08
C PRO A 41 0.58 15.03 0.46
N LEU A 42 0.65 14.05 -0.43
CA LEU A 42 1.00 12.67 -0.10
C LEU A 42 2.43 12.59 0.46
N PRO A 43 2.74 11.60 1.33
CA PRO A 43 4.05 11.51 1.99
C PRO A 43 5.26 11.51 1.05
N TRP A 44 5.12 10.98 -0.16
CA TRP A 44 6.16 10.90 -1.20
C TRP A 44 6.20 12.13 -2.13
N SER A 45 5.39 13.17 -1.88
CA SER A 45 5.34 14.37 -2.73
C SER A 45 6.68 15.09 -2.84
N ALA A 46 7.50 15.05 -1.79
CA ALA A 46 8.85 15.62 -1.83
C ALA A 46 9.77 14.89 -2.83
N ASP A 47 9.58 13.58 -3.01
CA ASP A 47 10.35 12.78 -3.97
C ASP A 47 9.86 13.06 -5.39
N TYR A 48 8.55 13.19 -5.57
CA TYR A 48 7.94 13.64 -6.82
C TYR A 48 8.40 15.04 -7.23
N ALA A 49 8.48 15.98 -6.29
CA ALA A 49 9.02 17.31 -6.54
C ALA A 49 10.47 17.26 -7.05
N ARG A 50 11.30 16.32 -6.55
CA ARG A 50 12.68 16.15 -7.04
C ARG A 50 12.74 15.58 -8.46
N LEU A 51 11.82 14.69 -8.83
CA LEU A 51 11.70 14.20 -10.22
C LEU A 51 11.32 15.33 -11.20
N CYS A 52 10.45 16.23 -10.75
CA CYS A 52 9.89 17.32 -11.56
C CYS A 52 10.65 18.64 -11.42
N ALA A 53 11.71 18.70 -10.61
CA ALA A 53 12.49 19.92 -10.42
C ALA A 53 13.04 20.42 -11.78
N PRO A 54 13.31 21.73 -11.94
CA PRO A 54 13.98 22.25 -13.13
C PRO A 54 15.28 21.49 -13.43
N GLY A 55 15.41 20.97 -14.66
CA GLY A 55 16.55 20.12 -15.06
C GLY A 55 16.54 18.69 -14.48
N GLY A 56 15.49 18.33 -13.74
CA GLY A 56 15.25 16.99 -13.21
C GLY A 56 14.89 15.96 -14.30
N PRO A 57 14.77 14.68 -13.93
CA PRO A 57 14.52 13.59 -14.88
C PRO A 57 13.30 13.83 -15.78
N VAL A 58 12.18 14.31 -15.23
CA VAL A 58 10.93 14.53 -15.98
C VAL A 58 11.06 15.62 -17.06
N ALA A 59 11.91 16.63 -16.86
CA ALA A 59 12.12 17.68 -17.85
C ALA A 59 12.66 17.12 -19.19
N ARG A 60 13.40 16.00 -19.14
CA ARG A 60 13.93 15.32 -20.34
C ARG A 60 12.86 14.64 -21.18
N LEU A 61 11.64 14.48 -20.66
CA LEU A 61 10.50 13.89 -21.37
C LEU A 61 9.71 14.90 -22.20
N GLY A 62 10.13 16.18 -22.18
CA GLY A 62 9.46 17.28 -22.87
C GLY A 62 8.36 17.95 -22.04
N ALA A 63 8.26 17.65 -20.75
CA ALA A 63 7.32 18.33 -19.86
C ALA A 63 7.67 19.82 -19.76
N GLU A 64 6.65 20.70 -19.86
CA GLU A 64 6.85 22.14 -19.80
C GLU A 64 7.53 22.56 -18.50
N ALA A 65 8.68 23.21 -18.62
CA ALA A 65 9.38 23.80 -17.49
C ALA A 65 8.66 25.09 -17.06
N GLY A 66 8.32 25.21 -15.77
CA GLY A 66 8.04 26.51 -15.16
C GLY A 66 6.87 26.55 -14.19
N ALA A 67 5.85 25.71 -14.36
CA ALA A 67 4.72 25.65 -13.43
C ALA A 67 4.79 24.38 -12.56
N PRO A 68 4.60 24.49 -11.23
CA PRO A 68 4.47 23.33 -10.39
C PRO A 68 3.20 22.56 -10.78
N HIS A 69 3.33 21.24 -10.89
CA HIS A 69 2.25 20.36 -11.30
C HIS A 69 1.55 19.76 -10.08
N GLU A 70 0.23 19.69 -10.16
CA GLU A 70 -0.56 18.82 -9.31
C GLU A 70 -0.71 17.45 -9.97
N LEU A 71 -0.38 16.41 -9.21
CA LEU A 71 -0.72 15.03 -9.52
C LEU A 71 -1.84 14.56 -8.60
N ARG A 72 -3.01 14.22 -9.15
CA ARG A 72 -4.18 13.77 -8.39
C ARG A 72 -4.39 12.28 -8.57
N LEU A 73 -4.45 11.53 -7.47
CA LEU A 73 -4.66 10.08 -7.47
C LEU A 73 -5.98 9.70 -6.82
N SER A 74 -6.56 8.55 -7.18
CA SER A 74 -7.81 8.04 -6.60
C SER A 74 -7.74 7.74 -5.10
N GLY A 75 -6.55 7.69 -4.51
CA GLY A 75 -6.33 7.41 -3.10
C GLY A 75 -4.88 7.67 -2.69
N SER A 76 -4.56 7.33 -1.44
CA SER A 76 -3.22 7.50 -0.87
C SER A 76 -2.45 6.18 -0.81
N PHE A 77 -1.13 6.29 -0.66
CA PHE A 77 -0.24 5.21 -0.20
C PHE A 77 1.02 5.83 0.40
N ASP A 78 1.62 5.11 1.34
CA ASP A 78 2.56 5.73 2.29
C ASP A 78 4.04 5.51 1.93
N ALA A 79 4.36 4.47 1.16
CA ALA A 79 5.75 4.07 0.92
C ALA A 79 5.97 3.32 -0.40
N GLY A 80 7.24 3.30 -0.81
CA GLY A 80 7.73 2.60 -1.99
C GLY A 80 8.01 3.56 -3.14
N ARG A 81 8.85 3.10 -4.08
CA ARG A 81 9.26 3.85 -5.28
C ARG A 81 8.58 3.35 -6.55
N SER A 82 7.68 2.36 -6.43
CA SER A 82 7.04 1.72 -7.59
C SER A 82 6.08 2.62 -8.36
N TRP A 83 5.81 3.83 -7.88
CA TRP A 83 5.01 4.86 -8.53
C TRP A 83 5.81 5.73 -9.49
N GLU A 84 7.15 5.72 -9.42
CA GLU A 84 7.96 6.66 -10.20
C GLU A 84 7.80 6.42 -11.71
N VAL A 85 7.83 5.16 -12.15
CA VAL A 85 7.64 4.80 -13.57
C VAL A 85 6.29 5.26 -14.12
N PRO A 86 5.11 4.90 -13.57
CA PRO A 86 3.84 5.34 -14.12
C PRO A 86 3.67 6.86 -14.09
N VAL A 87 4.24 7.55 -13.09
CA VAL A 87 4.21 9.02 -13.03
C VAL A 87 5.11 9.65 -14.10
N CYS A 88 6.33 9.14 -14.32
CA CYS A 88 7.19 9.61 -15.40
C CYS A 88 6.56 9.36 -16.77
N LEU A 89 5.93 8.19 -16.99
CA LEU A 89 5.18 7.90 -18.21
C LEU A 89 4.03 8.90 -18.40
N ALA A 90 3.26 9.20 -17.35
CA ALA A 90 2.19 10.19 -17.42
C ALA A 90 2.72 11.57 -17.84
N HIS A 91 3.85 12.02 -17.30
CA HIS A 91 4.46 13.28 -17.74
C HIS A 91 4.89 13.26 -19.20
N GLY A 92 5.55 12.19 -19.66
CA GLY A 92 5.97 12.08 -21.06
C GLY A 92 4.80 12.01 -22.05
N LEU A 93 3.68 11.39 -21.65
CA LEU A 93 2.44 11.36 -22.42
C LEU A 93 1.72 12.72 -22.41
N ALA A 94 1.69 13.40 -21.26
CA ALA A 94 1.14 14.76 -21.16
C ALA A 94 1.88 15.74 -22.09
N ALA A 95 3.22 15.65 -22.12
CA ALA A 95 4.07 16.43 -23.01
C ALA A 95 3.78 16.18 -24.51
N ARG A 96 3.19 15.03 -24.86
CA ARG A 96 2.76 14.66 -26.21
C ARG A 96 1.28 14.95 -26.47
N GLY A 97 0.61 15.68 -25.57
CA GLY A 97 -0.77 16.13 -25.73
C GLY A 97 -1.84 15.10 -25.36
N HIS A 98 -1.46 14.00 -24.71
CA HIS A 98 -2.44 13.03 -24.18
C HIS A 98 -3.17 13.59 -22.95
N ARG A 99 -4.41 13.14 -22.76
CA ARG A 99 -5.25 13.55 -21.62
C ARG A 99 -5.49 12.37 -20.70
N PHE A 100 -5.62 12.63 -19.40
CA PHE A 100 -5.90 11.59 -18.42
C PHE A 100 -7.37 11.59 -18.02
N VAL A 101 -7.91 10.39 -17.80
CA VAL A 101 -9.29 10.18 -17.36
C VAL A 101 -9.31 9.42 -16.05
N ALA A 102 -10.39 9.65 -15.30
CA ALA A 102 -10.58 9.02 -14.01
C ALA A 102 -11.02 7.57 -14.17
N GLU A 103 -12.02 7.30 -15.02
CA GLU A 103 -12.72 6.02 -15.03
C GLU A 103 -12.36 5.16 -16.26
N PRO A 104 -12.32 3.81 -16.15
CA PRO A 104 -11.97 2.93 -17.26
C PRO A 104 -12.86 3.11 -18.51
N VAL A 105 -14.16 3.32 -18.31
CA VAL A 105 -15.13 3.55 -19.41
C VAL A 105 -14.86 4.83 -20.22
N GLN A 106 -14.06 5.76 -19.70
CA GLN A 106 -13.71 7.01 -20.37
C GLN A 106 -12.39 6.89 -21.17
N ALA A 107 -11.66 5.78 -21.01
CA ALA A 107 -10.33 5.60 -21.54
C ALA A 107 -10.36 5.05 -22.97
N ASP A 108 -9.50 5.61 -23.81
CA ASP A 108 -9.16 5.04 -25.11
C ASP A 108 -7.98 4.04 -24.97
N LEU A 109 -7.23 4.09 -23.85
CA LEU A 109 -6.13 3.21 -23.49
C LEU A 109 -6.00 3.11 -21.96
N ILE A 110 -5.78 1.90 -21.44
CA ILE A 110 -5.33 1.68 -20.07
C ILE A 110 -3.81 1.48 -20.09
N LEU A 111 -3.10 2.29 -19.29
CA LEU A 111 -1.67 2.12 -19.02
C LEU A 111 -1.49 1.56 -17.61
N TRP A 112 -1.05 0.31 -17.51
CA TRP A 112 -0.66 -0.31 -16.24
C TRP A 112 0.86 -0.33 -16.14
N ALA A 113 1.45 0.34 -15.16
CA ALA A 113 2.90 0.38 -15.03
C ALA A 113 3.34 0.46 -13.58
N THR A 114 4.46 -0.18 -13.27
CA THR A 114 5.10 -0.15 -11.96
C THR A 114 6.60 -0.02 -12.14
N GLY A 115 7.30 0.52 -11.15
CA GLY A 115 8.76 0.55 -11.13
C GLY A 115 9.32 1.81 -10.49
N ALA A 116 10.58 1.73 -10.10
CA ALA A 116 11.41 2.87 -9.72
C ALA A 116 12.31 3.27 -10.90
N VAL A 117 12.76 4.52 -10.91
CA VAL A 117 13.70 5.02 -11.92
C VAL A 117 14.99 5.55 -11.28
N ASP A 118 16.05 5.61 -12.06
CA ASP A 118 17.22 6.42 -11.71
C ASP A 118 17.13 7.85 -12.27
N ARG A 119 18.24 8.58 -12.21
CA ARG A 119 18.31 9.98 -12.69
C ARG A 119 18.21 10.08 -14.21
N ASP A 120 18.48 9.00 -14.93
CA ASP A 120 18.46 8.92 -16.39
C ASP A 120 17.18 8.29 -16.93
N LEU A 121 16.20 8.08 -16.05
CA LEU A 121 14.93 7.42 -16.35
C LEU A 121 15.10 5.96 -16.82
N ALA A 122 16.21 5.33 -16.46
CA ALA A 122 16.32 3.87 -16.54
C ALA A 122 15.43 3.26 -15.47
N VAL A 123 14.69 2.23 -15.84
CA VAL A 123 13.81 1.51 -14.92
C VAL A 123 14.67 0.54 -14.12
N LEU A 124 14.61 0.66 -12.79
CA LEU A 124 15.43 -0.15 -11.91
C LEU A 124 14.88 -1.58 -11.82
N PRO A 125 15.73 -2.62 -11.98
CA PRO A 125 15.31 -3.99 -11.74
C PRO A 125 15.01 -4.20 -10.25
N GLY A 126 14.12 -5.13 -9.93
CA GLY A 126 13.81 -5.46 -8.55
C GLY A 126 12.60 -6.36 -8.37
N ASP A 127 12.36 -6.75 -7.13
CA ASP A 127 11.14 -7.44 -6.75
C ASP A 127 10.02 -6.41 -6.49
N TYR A 128 9.11 -6.30 -7.45
CA TYR A 128 7.99 -5.35 -7.39
C TYR A 128 6.67 -6.00 -6.97
N ALA A 129 6.66 -7.29 -6.58
CA ALA A 129 5.44 -8.06 -6.33
C ALA A 129 4.41 -7.92 -7.48
N LEU A 130 4.88 -8.17 -8.70
CA LEU A 130 4.09 -8.01 -9.93
C LEU A 130 2.84 -8.89 -9.90
N LEU A 131 2.95 -10.15 -9.46
CA LEU A 131 1.82 -11.08 -9.44
C LEU A 131 0.73 -10.64 -8.47
N ASP A 132 1.08 -10.21 -7.26
CA ASP A 132 0.12 -9.65 -6.28
C ASP A 132 -0.55 -8.38 -6.82
N LYS A 133 0.21 -7.51 -7.47
CA LYS A 133 -0.30 -6.29 -8.11
C LYS A 133 -1.25 -6.58 -9.27
N ILE A 134 -0.96 -7.60 -10.09
CA ILE A 134 -1.83 -8.05 -11.18
C ILE A 134 -3.14 -8.57 -10.61
N GLU A 135 -3.06 -9.46 -9.62
CA GLU A 135 -4.24 -10.05 -8.98
C GLU A 135 -5.17 -8.96 -8.43
N ARG A 136 -4.63 -8.00 -7.69
CA ARG A 136 -5.38 -6.88 -7.14
C ARG A 136 -5.94 -5.92 -8.20
N SER A 137 -5.38 -5.94 -9.41
CA SER A 137 -5.85 -5.10 -10.52
C SER A 137 -6.91 -5.79 -11.39
N ARG A 138 -7.18 -7.10 -11.18
CA ARG A 138 -8.07 -7.88 -12.05
C ARG A 138 -9.45 -7.28 -12.19
N THR A 139 -10.09 -6.90 -11.08
CA THR A 139 -11.44 -6.32 -11.09
C THR A 139 -11.49 -5.08 -11.97
N LEU A 140 -10.57 -4.13 -11.75
CA LEU A 140 -10.49 -2.89 -12.52
C LEU A 140 -10.23 -3.14 -14.00
N LEU A 141 -9.32 -4.08 -14.32
CA LEU A 141 -9.00 -4.40 -15.71
C LEU A 141 -10.17 -5.12 -16.41
N ALA A 142 -10.97 -5.91 -15.68
CA ALA A 142 -12.10 -6.65 -16.24
C ALA A 142 -13.34 -5.78 -16.53
N GLU A 143 -13.40 -4.55 -16.04
CA GLU A 143 -14.55 -3.64 -16.26
C GLU A 143 -14.76 -3.28 -17.74
N VAL A 144 -13.67 -3.16 -18.49
CA VAL A 144 -13.66 -2.73 -19.90
C VAL A 144 -12.71 -3.60 -20.72
N PRO A 145 -13.03 -4.89 -20.95
CA PRO A 145 -12.14 -5.83 -21.65
C PRO A 145 -11.81 -5.42 -23.10
N GLU A 146 -12.62 -4.55 -23.69
CA GLU A 146 -12.47 -3.98 -25.03
C GLU A 146 -11.48 -2.83 -25.12
N VAL A 147 -11.18 -2.15 -24.01
CA VAL A 147 -10.23 -1.04 -24.02
C VAL A 147 -8.81 -1.60 -24.13
N PRO A 148 -7.97 -1.10 -25.07
CA PRO A 148 -6.58 -1.49 -25.16
C PRO A 148 -5.81 -1.39 -23.84
N LEU A 149 -4.93 -2.35 -23.58
CA LEU A 149 -4.08 -2.38 -22.40
C LEU A 149 -2.60 -2.32 -22.82
N ALA A 150 -1.87 -1.35 -22.29
CA ALA A 150 -0.41 -1.30 -22.37
C ALA A 150 0.19 -1.50 -20.98
N VAL A 151 1.26 -2.30 -20.90
CA VAL A 151 1.85 -2.74 -19.63
C VAL A 151 3.35 -2.52 -19.62
N LEU A 152 3.88 -1.83 -18.61
CA LEU A 152 5.32 -1.79 -18.34
C LEU A 152 5.64 -2.61 -17.09
N LEU A 153 6.47 -3.64 -17.28
CA LEU A 153 6.92 -4.57 -16.26
C LEU A 153 8.44 -4.42 -16.08
N PRO A 154 8.94 -3.95 -14.92
CA PRO A 154 10.37 -3.90 -14.63
C PRO A 154 11.01 -5.29 -14.66
N GLU A 155 12.29 -5.33 -15.01
CA GLU A 155 13.10 -6.54 -14.87
C GLU A 155 13.13 -7.03 -13.41
N GLY A 156 13.08 -8.35 -13.21
CA GLY A 156 12.99 -8.94 -11.88
C GLY A 156 12.51 -10.38 -11.88
N PRO A 157 12.46 -11.04 -10.71
CA PRO A 157 12.14 -12.46 -10.59
C PRO A 157 10.74 -12.81 -11.13
N GLU A 158 9.78 -11.90 -11.02
CA GLU A 158 8.40 -12.12 -11.47
C GLU A 158 8.12 -11.60 -12.89
N ARG A 159 9.11 -11.07 -13.62
CA ARG A 159 8.88 -10.41 -14.92
C ARG A 159 8.22 -11.34 -15.95
N ALA A 160 8.75 -12.54 -16.12
CA ALA A 160 8.24 -13.53 -17.06
C ALA A 160 6.86 -14.08 -16.67
N PRO A 161 6.61 -14.55 -15.43
CA PRO A 161 5.27 -14.99 -15.05
C PRO A 161 4.24 -13.85 -15.06
N ALA A 162 4.64 -12.61 -14.76
CA ALA A 162 3.76 -11.44 -14.89
C ALA A 162 3.34 -11.19 -16.34
N GLU A 163 4.27 -11.35 -17.30
CA GLU A 163 3.93 -11.25 -18.72
C GLU A 163 2.88 -12.28 -19.12
N ALA A 164 3.11 -13.54 -18.76
CA ALA A 164 2.18 -14.62 -19.04
C ALA A 164 0.80 -14.38 -18.38
N ALA A 165 0.78 -13.81 -17.17
CA ALA A 165 -0.44 -13.44 -16.48
C ALA A 165 -1.22 -12.34 -17.22
N PHE A 166 -0.55 -11.34 -17.80
CA PHE A 166 -1.21 -10.33 -18.63
C PHE A 166 -1.69 -10.91 -19.96
N LEU A 167 -0.88 -11.72 -20.63
CA LEU A 167 -1.23 -12.34 -21.91
C LEU A 167 -2.39 -13.34 -21.80
N SER A 168 -2.63 -13.89 -20.60
CA SER A 168 -3.76 -14.79 -20.31
C SER A 168 -5.03 -14.07 -19.87
N LEU A 169 -5.04 -12.73 -19.75
CA LEU A 169 -6.26 -11.99 -19.46
C LEU A 169 -7.25 -12.10 -20.62
N ALA A 170 -8.51 -12.38 -20.30
CA ALA A 170 -9.60 -12.37 -21.27
C ALA A 170 -9.92 -10.92 -21.71
N ARG A 171 -9.22 -10.43 -22.75
CA ARG A 171 -9.39 -9.10 -23.35
C ARG A 171 -9.66 -9.21 -24.85
N ALA A 172 -10.23 -8.16 -25.44
CA ALA A 172 -10.49 -8.13 -26.87
C ALA A 172 -9.21 -8.08 -27.71
N GLU A 173 -8.16 -7.43 -27.20
CA GLU A 173 -6.84 -7.35 -27.83
C GLU A 173 -5.76 -7.83 -26.84
N THR A 174 -4.71 -8.47 -27.39
CA THR A 174 -3.53 -8.86 -26.62
C THR A 174 -2.87 -7.61 -25.98
N PRO A 175 -2.58 -7.61 -24.67
CA PRO A 175 -1.91 -6.49 -24.04
C PRO A 175 -0.57 -6.15 -24.70
N GLN A 176 -0.30 -4.87 -24.91
CA GLN A 176 0.97 -4.38 -25.43
C GLN A 176 1.99 -4.33 -24.29
N ILE A 177 3.01 -5.18 -24.35
CA ILE A 177 4.14 -5.15 -23.42
C ILE A 177 5.12 -4.06 -23.87
N LEU A 178 5.38 -3.08 -22.99
CA LEU A 178 6.24 -1.94 -23.25
C LEU A 178 7.71 -2.25 -22.96
N PRO A 179 8.66 -1.55 -23.62
CA PRO A 179 10.09 -1.63 -23.30
C PRO A 179 10.35 -1.38 -21.81
N ALA A 180 10.94 -2.35 -21.13
CA ALA A 180 11.14 -2.33 -19.68
C ALA A 180 12.38 -1.57 -19.21
N GLY A 181 13.32 -1.22 -20.11
CA GLY A 181 14.62 -0.68 -19.71
C GLY A 181 14.64 0.82 -19.40
N HIS A 182 13.85 1.64 -20.12
CA HIS A 182 13.91 3.10 -20.03
C HIS A 182 12.53 3.73 -20.30
N VAL A 183 12.16 4.72 -19.49
CA VAL A 183 10.85 5.41 -19.64
C VAL A 183 10.69 6.10 -21.00
N PRO A 184 11.67 6.85 -21.55
CA PRO A 184 11.51 7.47 -22.87
C PRO A 184 11.16 6.48 -23.98
N ALA A 185 11.79 5.29 -23.99
CA ALA A 185 11.50 4.26 -24.98
C ALA A 185 10.06 3.73 -24.88
N ALA A 186 9.54 3.60 -23.67
CA ALA A 186 8.15 3.22 -23.45
C ALA A 186 7.16 4.33 -23.89
N VAL A 187 7.50 5.61 -23.67
CA VAL A 187 6.70 6.73 -24.18
C VAL A 187 6.67 6.71 -25.71
N GLU A 188 7.82 6.55 -26.38
CA GLU A 188 7.88 6.44 -27.84
C GLU A 188 7.09 5.24 -28.37
N ALA A 189 7.12 4.10 -27.68
CA ALA A 189 6.32 2.94 -28.06
C ALA A 189 4.81 3.18 -27.98
N LEU A 190 4.36 4.09 -27.11
CA LEU A 190 2.95 4.47 -26.95
C LEU A 190 2.51 5.56 -27.94
N THR A 191 3.44 6.42 -28.38
CA THR A 191 3.12 7.57 -29.24
C THR A 191 3.58 7.41 -30.69
N GLY A 192 4.36 6.38 -30.99
CA GLY A 192 4.87 6.10 -32.32
C GLY A 192 3.77 5.77 -33.34
N PRO A 193 4.04 5.95 -34.65
CA PRO A 193 3.05 5.85 -35.72
C PRO A 193 2.34 4.49 -35.84
N LYS A 194 2.85 3.42 -35.21
CA LYS A 194 2.14 2.13 -35.12
C LYS A 194 0.85 2.19 -34.29
N GLY A 195 0.62 3.24 -33.51
CA GLY A 195 -0.64 3.48 -32.79
C GLY A 195 -1.75 4.15 -33.61
N ALA A 196 -1.45 4.62 -34.83
CA ALA A 196 -2.40 5.34 -35.68
C ALA A 196 -3.35 4.43 -36.49
N ASP A 197 -3.07 3.13 -36.56
CA ASP A 197 -3.91 2.14 -37.26
C ASP A 197 -4.91 1.42 -36.33
N ARG A 198 -5.02 1.82 -35.06
CA ARG A 198 -6.08 1.31 -34.20
C ARG A 198 -7.43 1.86 -34.67
N PRO A 199 -8.41 1.01 -35.02
CA PRO A 199 -9.73 1.48 -35.44
C PRO A 199 -10.36 2.27 -34.30
N ASP A 200 -10.79 3.50 -34.59
CA ASP A 200 -11.50 4.37 -33.66
C ASP A 200 -12.76 3.66 -33.12
N PRO A 201 -12.76 3.21 -31.85
CA PRO A 201 -13.91 2.50 -31.28
C PRO A 201 -15.14 3.40 -31.14
N ARG A 202 -14.96 4.74 -31.26
CA ARG A 202 -16.05 5.71 -31.08
C ARG A 202 -17.04 5.74 -32.23
N ARG A 203 -16.78 5.06 -33.36
CA ARG A 203 -17.76 4.99 -34.45
C ARG A 203 -18.85 3.94 -34.25
N HIS A 204 -18.67 2.94 -33.39
CA HIS A 204 -19.65 1.84 -33.31
C HIS A 204 -20.82 2.11 -32.34
N TRP A 205 -20.67 2.99 -31.35
CA TRP A 205 -21.69 3.21 -30.30
C TRP A 205 -22.63 4.40 -30.53
N ARG A 206 -22.52 5.11 -31.66
CA ARG A 206 -23.45 6.21 -32.05
C ARG A 206 -24.59 5.79 -32.98
N ARG A 207 -24.91 4.50 -33.05
CA ARG A 207 -26.12 4.00 -33.73
C ARG A 207 -26.98 3.16 -32.78
N VAL A 208 -27.52 3.82 -31.77
CA VAL A 208 -28.78 3.40 -31.15
C VAL A 208 -29.83 4.43 -31.55
N ALA A 209 -30.97 3.92 -32.00
CA ALA A 209 -31.97 4.57 -32.84
C ALA A 209 -32.55 5.87 -32.27
N LEU A 210 -32.65 6.88 -33.16
CA LEU A 210 -33.68 7.91 -33.08
C LEU A 210 -35.01 7.28 -33.54
N PRO A 211 -36.07 7.23 -32.71
CA PRO A 211 -37.41 7.15 -33.25
C PRO A 211 -37.79 8.54 -33.77
N ALA A 212 -38.02 8.62 -35.08
CA ALA A 212 -38.67 9.74 -35.72
C ALA A 212 -40.09 9.89 -35.16
N GLY A 213 -40.36 11.01 -34.50
CA GLY A 213 -41.69 11.46 -34.08
C GLY A 213 -41.83 12.93 -34.42
N ALA A 214 -42.81 13.23 -35.26
CA ALA A 214 -42.98 14.44 -36.02
C ALA A 214 -43.27 15.71 -35.19
N ALA A 215 -42.95 16.85 -35.81
CA ALA A 215 -43.26 18.20 -35.39
C ALA A 215 -44.77 18.51 -35.36
N ALA A 216 -45.18 19.39 -34.45
CA ALA A 216 -46.29 20.31 -34.62
C ALA A 216 -46.09 21.55 -33.74
N ALA A 217 -46.54 22.68 -34.28
CA ALA A 217 -46.16 24.06 -33.94
C ALA A 217 -47.15 24.78 -32.99
N ALA A 218 -46.77 26.01 -32.62
CA ALA A 218 -47.58 27.10 -32.07
C ALA A 218 -48.09 26.90 -30.62
N GLY A 219 -48.18 27.89 -29.74
CA GLY A 219 -47.99 29.33 -29.81
C GLY A 219 -48.77 29.96 -28.63
N LEU A 220 -48.30 31.12 -28.16
CA LEU A 220 -49.02 32.16 -27.40
C LEU A 220 -49.30 32.01 -25.88
N VAL A 221 -48.69 32.95 -25.14
CA VAL A 221 -49.29 33.97 -24.24
C VAL A 221 -50.10 33.52 -23.01
N GLY A 222 -49.74 34.08 -21.85
CA GLY A 222 -50.74 34.64 -20.94
C GLY A 222 -50.57 34.38 -19.43
N LEU A 223 -49.90 35.33 -18.77
CA LEU A 223 -50.22 35.98 -17.49
C LEU A 223 -50.91 35.25 -16.31
N ALA A 224 -50.44 35.68 -15.13
CA ALA A 224 -51.08 35.71 -13.80
C ALA A 224 -51.16 34.35 -13.06
N GLY A 225 -50.84 34.25 -11.77
CA GLY A 225 -50.50 35.22 -10.75
C GLY A 225 -50.72 34.59 -9.37
N PHE A 226 -49.99 35.10 -8.39
CA PHE A 226 -50.30 35.10 -6.95
C PHE A 226 -50.07 33.87 -6.05
N MET A 227 -49.39 34.20 -4.94
CA MET A 227 -49.41 33.63 -3.57
C MET A 227 -48.88 32.20 -3.36
N ALA A 228 -48.26 31.82 -2.25
CA ALA A 228 -47.69 32.49 -1.09
C ALA A 228 -46.96 31.40 -0.25
N LEU A 229 -46.16 31.88 0.70
CA LEU A 229 -45.42 31.21 1.77
C LEU A 229 -46.06 29.94 2.38
N ALA A 230 -45.21 28.93 2.63
CA ALA A 230 -44.93 28.27 3.93
C ALA A 230 -44.10 27.01 3.60
N GLY A 231 -42.86 26.83 4.04
CA GLY A 231 -42.45 26.81 5.44
C GLY A 231 -42.70 25.43 6.04
N ARG A 232 -41.78 24.46 5.85
CA ARG A 232 -41.37 23.54 6.94
C ARG A 232 -40.18 22.66 6.60
N GLN A 233 -39.43 22.41 7.68
CA GLN A 233 -38.14 21.77 7.85
C GLN A 233 -38.09 20.28 7.47
N ALA A 234 -36.84 19.85 7.24
CA ALA A 234 -36.39 18.48 7.06
C ALA A 234 -36.69 17.54 8.25
N PRO A 235 -36.76 16.22 8.04
CA PRO A 235 -36.62 15.26 9.12
C PRO A 235 -35.15 14.88 9.33
N VAL A 236 -34.67 15.20 10.52
CA VAL A 236 -33.51 14.57 11.18
C VAL A 236 -33.95 13.19 11.64
N ILE A 237 -33.34 12.13 11.13
CA ILE A 237 -33.46 10.79 11.71
C ILE A 237 -32.29 10.61 12.68
N LYS A 238 -32.57 10.79 13.97
CA LYS A 238 -31.83 10.10 15.05
C LYS A 238 -32.55 8.79 15.30
N SER A 239 -31.81 7.68 15.33
CA SER A 239 -32.26 6.50 16.08
C SER A 239 -31.12 6.04 16.97
N ALA A 240 -31.45 5.86 18.23
CA ALA A 240 -30.58 5.53 19.33
C ALA A 240 -30.76 4.06 19.72
N SER A 241 -29.67 3.45 20.18
CA SER A 241 -29.59 2.44 21.26
C SER A 241 -30.31 1.09 21.12
N ASP A 242 -29.47 0.05 21.02
CA ASP A 242 -29.56 -1.30 21.63
C ASP A 242 -30.13 -1.34 23.09
N PRO A 243 -30.37 -2.51 23.75
CA PRO A 243 -30.07 -3.92 23.38
C PRO A 243 -31.22 -4.92 23.67
N ALA A 244 -31.09 -6.17 23.18
CA ALA A 244 -31.71 -7.33 23.83
C ALA A 244 -30.85 -8.60 23.67
N ALA A 245 -30.48 -9.16 24.81
CA ALA A 245 -29.78 -10.43 24.96
C ALA A 245 -30.68 -11.62 24.64
N VAL A 246 -30.12 -12.65 23.99
CA VAL A 246 -30.56 -14.04 24.15
C VAL A 246 -29.33 -14.93 24.18
N ALA A 247 -29.09 -15.52 25.34
CA ALA A 247 -28.18 -16.63 25.56
C ALA A 247 -28.85 -17.94 25.12
N VAL A 248 -28.10 -18.84 24.47
CA VAL A 248 -28.43 -20.27 24.43
C VAL A 248 -27.14 -21.04 24.70
N SER A 249 -27.14 -21.79 25.81
CA SER A 249 -26.11 -22.72 26.20
C SER A 249 -26.37 -24.13 25.63
N ALA A 250 -25.28 -24.77 25.22
CA ALA A 250 -24.87 -26.18 25.40
C ALA A 250 -25.88 -27.33 25.19
N GLU A 251 -25.48 -28.33 24.41
CA GLU A 251 -25.04 -29.62 24.97
C GLU A 251 -24.32 -30.53 23.93
N PRO A 252 -23.61 -31.58 24.38
CA PRO A 252 -22.42 -32.14 23.72
C PRO A 252 -22.67 -33.51 23.07
N VAL A 253 -21.70 -33.98 22.29
CA VAL A 253 -21.62 -35.37 21.82
C VAL A 253 -20.30 -35.99 22.32
N ARG A 254 -20.44 -37.00 23.20
CA ARG A 254 -19.46 -38.07 23.51
C ARG A 254 -19.56 -39.11 22.35
N THR A 255 -18.54 -39.84 21.89
CA THR A 255 -17.70 -40.94 22.47
C THR A 255 -16.77 -41.36 21.30
N ALA A 256 -15.51 -41.74 21.44
CA ALA A 256 -14.94 -42.93 22.09
C ALA A 256 -13.43 -42.64 22.32
N GLU A 257 -12.79 -42.92 23.45
CA GLU A 257 -12.57 -44.22 24.13
C GLU A 257 -11.69 -45.17 23.31
N THR A 258 -10.37 -45.02 23.47
CA THR A 258 -9.42 -46.14 23.42
C THR A 258 -8.36 -45.92 24.51
N ASP A 259 -8.33 -46.87 25.44
CA ASP A 259 -7.46 -46.96 26.60
C ASP A 259 -5.99 -47.32 26.26
N PRO A 260 -5.06 -47.20 27.25
CA PRO A 260 -3.62 -47.08 27.06
C PRO A 260 -2.86 -48.41 27.28
N PRO A 261 -1.54 -48.41 27.01
CA PRO A 261 -0.62 -49.22 27.81
C PRO A 261 0.35 -48.35 28.62
N SER A 262 0.38 -48.62 29.93
CA SER A 262 1.37 -48.17 30.91
C SER A 262 2.47 -49.27 31.07
N PRO A 263 3.48 -49.13 31.93
CA PRO A 263 4.77 -48.49 31.68
C PRO A 263 5.96 -49.49 31.73
N SER A 264 7.13 -49.08 31.24
CA SER A 264 8.40 -49.69 31.67
C SER A 264 9.34 -48.61 32.16
N ALA A 265 9.58 -48.65 33.46
CA ALA A 265 10.58 -47.88 34.16
C ALA A 265 11.99 -48.31 33.75
N SER A 266 12.91 -47.35 33.64
CA SER A 266 14.24 -47.39 34.28
C SER A 266 14.97 -46.06 34.08
N GLU A 267 15.44 -45.52 35.22
CA GLU A 267 16.64 -44.67 35.41
C GLU A 267 16.72 -43.30 34.70
N LYS A 268 17.09 -42.16 35.30
CA LYS A 268 17.49 -41.68 36.64
C LYS A 268 17.27 -40.14 36.60
N PRO A 269 17.00 -39.49 37.74
CA PRO A 269 16.68 -38.06 37.76
C PRO A 269 17.97 -37.23 37.72
N ILE A 270 18.16 -36.44 36.67
CA ILE A 270 19.06 -35.29 36.72
C ILE A 270 18.20 -34.13 37.22
N ALA A 271 18.50 -33.70 38.44
CA ALA A 271 17.92 -32.55 39.09
C ALA A 271 18.25 -31.27 38.30
N GLU A 272 17.38 -30.88 37.39
CA GLU A 272 17.41 -29.56 36.77
C GLU A 272 16.78 -28.58 37.76
N LYS A 273 17.68 -27.91 38.47
CA LYS A 273 17.42 -26.87 39.44
C LYS A 273 16.72 -25.70 38.74
N THR A 274 15.39 -25.76 38.65
CA THR A 274 14.55 -24.65 38.18
C THR A 274 14.60 -23.55 39.24
N ALA A 275 15.65 -22.72 39.19
CA ALA A 275 15.59 -21.41 39.77
C ALA A 275 14.47 -20.67 39.03
N ALA A 276 13.42 -20.28 39.75
CA ALA A 276 12.38 -19.41 39.25
C ALA A 276 13.04 -18.10 38.80
N GLU A 277 13.37 -18.03 37.51
CA GLU A 277 14.02 -16.90 36.88
C GLU A 277 13.04 -15.74 36.95
N LYS A 278 13.46 -14.67 37.65
CA LYS A 278 12.65 -13.46 37.78
C LYS A 278 12.28 -12.98 36.37
N PRO A 279 11.00 -12.73 36.06
CA PRO A 279 10.60 -12.33 34.72
C PRO A 279 11.32 -11.03 34.34
N ALA A 280 12.06 -11.05 33.23
CA ALA A 280 12.78 -9.90 32.70
C ALA A 280 11.81 -8.72 32.48
N ALA A 281 12.25 -7.50 32.78
CA ALA A 281 11.39 -6.33 32.66
C ALA A 281 11.16 -5.93 31.19
N ILE A 282 12.05 -6.35 30.28
CA ILE A 282 11.93 -6.18 28.83
C ILE A 282 12.01 -7.54 28.15
N ARG A 283 11.10 -7.82 27.22
CA ARG A 283 11.15 -8.97 26.31
C ARG A 283 11.27 -8.48 24.86
N VAL A 284 12.24 -9.02 24.13
CA VAL A 284 12.42 -8.76 22.69
C VAL A 284 12.30 -10.08 21.93
N GLU A 285 11.47 -10.09 20.91
CA GLU A 285 11.25 -11.23 20.02
C GLU A 285 11.47 -10.79 18.57
N GLU A 286 12.09 -11.67 17.78
CA GLU A 286 12.13 -11.55 16.33
C GLU A 286 10.73 -11.84 15.77
N LEU A 287 10.29 -11.02 14.82
CA LEU A 287 9.10 -11.28 13.99
C LEU A 287 9.56 -11.78 12.64
N ARG A 288 9.22 -13.02 12.29
CA ARG A 288 9.64 -13.67 11.04
C ARG A 288 8.46 -13.98 10.13
N ALA A 289 8.72 -13.97 8.82
CA ALA A 289 7.76 -14.42 7.82
C ALA A 289 7.67 -15.95 7.88
N PRO A 290 6.47 -16.53 7.99
CA PRO A 290 6.32 -17.98 7.88
C PRO A 290 6.70 -18.46 6.47
N PRO A 291 7.04 -19.75 6.30
CA PRO A 291 7.32 -20.32 4.98
C PRO A 291 6.20 -20.04 3.97
N GLY A 292 6.58 -19.55 2.79
CA GLY A 292 5.62 -19.16 1.73
C GLY A 292 4.96 -17.79 1.93
N SER A 293 5.30 -17.06 3.00
CA SER A 293 4.89 -15.68 3.23
C SER A 293 6.03 -14.69 2.93
N SER A 294 5.77 -13.41 3.17
CA SER A 294 6.75 -12.33 3.07
C SER A 294 6.63 -11.37 4.23
N CYS A 295 7.72 -10.68 4.54
CA CYS A 295 7.71 -9.70 5.63
C CYS A 295 6.73 -8.55 5.43
N ARG A 296 6.39 -8.27 4.18
CA ARG A 296 5.34 -7.31 3.85
C ARG A 296 3.96 -7.82 4.28
N ARG A 297 3.62 -9.07 3.95
CA ARG A 297 2.33 -9.67 4.32
C ARG A 297 2.17 -9.72 5.84
N VAL A 298 3.25 -10.06 6.55
CA VAL A 298 3.30 -10.02 8.01
C VAL A 298 3.15 -8.60 8.58
N ALA A 299 3.90 -7.63 8.06
CA ALA A 299 3.87 -6.25 8.56
C ALA A 299 2.50 -5.57 8.39
N PHE A 300 1.73 -5.98 7.39
CA PHE A 300 0.37 -5.48 7.13
C PHE A 300 -0.74 -6.42 7.61
N GLY A 301 -0.43 -7.42 8.43
CA GLY A 301 -1.40 -8.27 9.10
C GLY A 301 -2.14 -9.27 8.19
N ALA A 302 -1.63 -9.51 6.98
CA ALA A 302 -2.20 -10.51 6.08
C ALA A 302 -1.85 -11.94 6.53
N ASP A 303 -0.67 -12.14 7.11
CA ASP A 303 -0.24 -13.40 7.71
C ASP A 303 0.30 -13.15 9.13
N PRO A 304 0.13 -14.09 10.08
CA PRO A 304 0.71 -13.96 11.41
C PRO A 304 2.25 -14.14 11.36
N PRO A 305 3.03 -13.37 12.13
CA PRO A 305 4.47 -13.59 12.25
C PRO A 305 4.77 -14.87 13.05
N GLU A 306 5.83 -15.58 12.65
CA GLU A 306 6.53 -16.48 13.55
C GLU A 306 7.34 -15.66 14.56
N ARG A 307 7.22 -16.00 15.85
CA ARG A 307 7.91 -15.28 16.93
C ARG A 307 9.04 -16.11 17.48
N ARG A 308 10.21 -15.49 17.65
CA ARG A 308 11.38 -16.12 18.26
C ARG A 308 12.00 -15.21 19.30
N ALA A 309 12.09 -15.65 20.55
CA ALA A 309 12.75 -14.88 21.59
C ALA A 309 14.23 -14.61 21.26
N VAL A 310 14.67 -13.37 21.47
CA VAL A 310 16.09 -13.02 21.35
C VAL A 310 16.78 -13.39 22.66
N ALA A 311 17.82 -14.21 22.58
CA ALA A 311 18.54 -14.67 23.75
C ALA A 311 19.32 -13.52 24.43
N PRO A 312 19.40 -13.47 25.77
CA PRO A 312 20.31 -12.57 26.45
C PRO A 312 21.77 -13.00 26.22
N GLU A 313 22.64 -12.03 25.95
CA GLU A 313 24.10 -12.22 25.89
C GLU A 313 24.77 -11.77 27.21
N GLY A 314 24.12 -10.85 27.93
CA GLY A 314 24.53 -10.38 29.26
C GLY A 314 23.43 -9.56 29.93
N ALA A 315 23.71 -9.00 31.10
CA ALA A 315 22.71 -8.30 31.93
C ALA A 315 22.03 -7.10 31.24
N GLU A 316 22.74 -6.42 30.32
CA GLU A 316 22.23 -5.24 29.59
C GLU A 316 22.27 -5.43 28.07
N ARG A 317 22.48 -6.66 27.58
CA ARG A 317 22.72 -6.91 26.17
C ARG A 317 22.03 -8.18 25.66
N LEU A 318 21.38 -8.04 24.52
CA LEU A 318 20.78 -9.15 23.79
C LEU A 318 21.72 -9.63 22.67
N ALA A 319 21.67 -10.92 22.38
CA ALA A 319 22.39 -11.53 21.26
C ALA A 319 21.99 -10.83 19.96
N PRO A 320 22.95 -10.52 19.08
CA PRO A 320 22.66 -9.81 17.84
C PRO A 320 21.75 -10.66 16.93
N THR A 321 20.69 -10.02 16.42
CA THR A 321 19.78 -10.64 15.45
C THR A 321 20.33 -10.48 14.03
N ARG A 322 20.41 -11.59 13.30
CA ARG A 322 20.86 -11.56 11.90
C ARG A 322 19.74 -11.12 10.95
N LEU A 323 20.05 -10.19 10.05
CA LEU A 323 19.20 -9.62 9.00
C LEU A 323 19.01 -10.60 7.83
N VAL A 324 18.40 -11.74 8.11
CA VAL A 324 17.99 -12.72 7.08
C VAL A 324 16.71 -12.26 6.37
N PRO A 325 16.42 -12.70 5.13
CA PRO A 325 15.24 -12.29 4.38
C PRO A 325 13.92 -12.47 5.13
N GLU A 326 13.83 -13.51 5.96
CA GLU A 326 12.64 -13.86 6.74
C GLU A 326 12.45 -12.98 7.97
N LEU A 327 13.46 -12.21 8.40
CA LEU A 327 13.32 -11.30 9.53
C LEU A 327 12.51 -10.07 9.11
N CYS A 328 11.34 -9.88 9.70
CA CYS A 328 10.41 -8.82 9.33
C CYS A 328 10.45 -7.65 10.29
N GLY A 329 10.80 -7.90 11.54
CA GLY A 329 10.75 -6.90 12.59
C GLY A 329 11.06 -7.46 13.95
N LEU A 330 10.74 -6.67 14.97
CA LEU A 330 10.94 -6.99 16.36
C LEU A 330 9.64 -6.71 17.14
N ALA A 331 9.23 -7.60 18.03
CA ALA A 331 8.22 -7.33 19.03
C ALA A 331 8.91 -7.04 20.35
N ILE A 332 8.57 -5.90 20.96
CA ILE A 332 9.16 -5.45 22.21
C ILE A 332 8.05 -5.26 23.23
N ALA A 333 8.13 -5.96 24.35
CA ALA A 333 7.19 -5.85 25.46
C ALA A 333 7.93 -5.42 26.73
N ALA A 334 7.25 -4.67 27.58
CA ALA A 334 7.69 -4.41 28.95
C ALA A 334 6.77 -5.12 29.95
N ALA A 335 7.29 -5.39 31.14
CA ALA A 335 6.49 -5.86 32.25
C ALA A 335 5.37 -4.85 32.61
N PRO A 336 4.23 -5.31 33.18
CA PRO A 336 3.15 -4.43 33.58
C PRO A 336 3.61 -3.28 34.50
N GLY A 337 3.07 -2.08 34.28
CA GLY A 337 3.44 -0.87 35.03
C GLY A 337 4.71 -0.15 34.52
N LEU A 338 5.34 -0.68 33.47
CA LEU A 338 6.47 -0.06 32.79
C LEU A 338 6.09 0.41 31.37
N ARG A 339 6.63 1.56 30.98
CA ARG A 339 6.58 2.11 29.62
C ARG A 339 7.90 1.87 28.89
N LEU A 340 7.82 1.61 27.59
CA LEU A 340 8.98 1.43 26.72
C LEU A 340 9.44 2.76 26.10
N GLU A 341 10.74 3.03 26.18
CA GLU A 341 11.42 4.02 25.36
C GLU A 341 12.43 3.31 24.44
N ILE A 342 12.22 3.43 23.13
CA ILE A 342 13.00 2.75 22.10
C ILE A 342 14.01 3.70 21.47
N GLY A 343 15.25 3.29 21.23
CA GLY A 343 16.26 4.12 20.57
C GLY A 343 15.82 4.65 19.20
N PRO A 344 16.22 5.89 18.82
CA PRO A 344 15.84 6.50 17.55
C PRO A 344 16.31 5.70 16.33
N GLU A 345 17.38 4.91 16.47
CA GLU A 345 17.96 4.07 15.41
C GLU A 345 16.94 3.04 14.90
N LEU A 346 16.29 2.32 15.82
CA LEU A 346 15.24 1.36 15.46
C LEU A 346 13.99 2.07 14.91
N ARG A 347 13.59 3.21 15.50
CA ARG A 347 12.42 3.97 15.03
C ARG A 347 12.61 4.51 13.60
N ALA A 348 13.82 4.91 13.24
CA ALA A 348 14.14 5.38 11.90
C ALA A 348 14.16 4.22 10.88
N ALA A 349 14.63 3.04 11.29
CA ALA A 349 14.71 1.85 10.46
C ALA A 349 13.35 1.12 10.29
N ALA A 350 12.39 1.35 11.19
CA ALA A 350 11.10 0.66 11.21
C ALA A 350 9.93 1.51 10.68
N LEU A 351 8.87 0.84 10.25
CA LEU A 351 7.53 1.42 10.09
C LEU A 351 7.03 1.96 11.46
N PRO A 352 6.03 2.87 11.48
CA PRO A 352 5.41 3.30 12.72
C PRO A 352 5.01 2.08 13.59
N PRO A 353 5.31 2.09 14.91
CA PRO A 353 5.09 0.93 15.75
C PRO A 353 3.59 0.61 15.84
N VAL A 354 3.27 -0.68 15.75
CA VAL A 354 1.90 -1.19 15.92
C VAL A 354 1.77 -1.94 17.23
N ARG A 355 0.59 -1.88 17.86
CA ARG A 355 0.31 -2.67 19.06
C ARG A 355 -0.15 -4.06 18.64
N LEU A 356 0.53 -5.09 19.12
CA LEU A 356 0.21 -6.49 18.88
C LEU A 356 -0.85 -6.99 19.88
N ALA A 357 -1.49 -8.13 19.58
CA ALA A 357 -2.58 -8.68 20.37
C ALA A 357 -2.20 -8.98 21.84
N ASP A 358 -0.92 -9.29 22.09
CA ASP A 358 -0.35 -9.54 23.41
C ASP A 358 0.15 -8.26 24.11
N GLY A 359 -0.15 -7.08 23.56
CA GLY A 359 0.25 -5.78 24.12
C GLY A 359 1.67 -5.34 23.76
N ALA A 360 2.48 -6.19 23.13
CA ALA A 360 3.81 -5.84 22.64
C ALA A 360 3.76 -4.76 21.55
N GLN A 361 4.83 -3.97 21.43
CA GLN A 361 5.04 -3.03 20.33
C GLN A 361 5.80 -3.72 19.19
N GLY A 362 5.17 -3.84 18.02
CA GLY A 362 5.77 -4.37 16.81
C GLY A 362 6.48 -3.30 15.98
N PHE A 363 7.77 -3.49 15.73
CA PHE A 363 8.65 -2.65 14.92
C PHE A 363 9.03 -3.41 13.64
N TYR A 364 8.25 -3.24 12.57
CA TYR A 364 8.53 -3.86 11.28
C TYR A 364 9.57 -3.07 10.48
N LEU A 365 10.62 -3.73 10.01
CA LEU A 365 11.73 -3.08 9.31
C LEU A 365 11.30 -2.59 7.91
N ARG A 366 11.69 -1.36 7.57
CA ARG A 366 11.60 -0.85 6.20
C ARG A 366 12.67 -1.51 5.35
N GLU A 367 12.43 -1.61 4.05
CA GLU A 367 13.42 -2.14 3.10
C GLU A 367 14.76 -1.40 3.19
N GLY A 368 14.73 -0.06 3.20
CA GLY A 368 15.93 0.77 3.40
C GLY A 368 16.50 0.77 4.83
N GLY A 369 15.78 0.22 5.81
CA GLY A 369 16.21 0.11 7.21
C GLY A 369 16.95 -1.19 7.54
N ARG A 370 17.13 -2.09 6.56
CA ARG A 370 17.83 -3.39 6.73
C ARG A 370 19.34 -3.25 6.61
N HIS A 371 19.94 -2.57 7.58
CA HIS A 371 21.38 -2.42 7.70
C HIS A 371 21.83 -2.68 9.14
N ASN A 372 23.14 -2.86 9.33
CA ASN A 372 23.70 -3.00 10.66
C ASN A 372 23.29 -1.80 11.51
N LEU A 373 22.66 -2.04 12.67
CA LEU A 373 22.28 -0.98 13.60
C LEU A 373 22.33 -1.51 15.03
N VAL A 374 22.57 -0.61 15.98
CA VAL A 374 22.54 -0.87 17.41
C VAL A 374 21.55 0.10 18.01
N TYR A 375 20.66 -0.39 18.87
CA TYR A 375 19.65 0.42 19.53
C TYR A 375 19.49 0.00 20.99
N ALA A 376 19.03 0.94 21.82
CA ALA A 376 18.71 0.68 23.21
C ALA A 376 17.19 0.62 23.42
N VAL A 377 16.76 -0.16 24.39
CA VAL A 377 15.39 -0.27 24.88
C VAL A 377 15.42 0.00 26.37
N HIS A 378 14.59 0.94 26.81
CA HIS A 378 14.50 1.34 28.22
C HIS A 378 13.08 1.06 28.72
N ALA A 379 12.96 0.36 29.83
CA ALA A 379 11.70 0.21 30.57
C ALA A 379 11.69 1.19 31.74
N LEU A 380 10.76 2.13 31.73
CA LEU A 380 10.63 3.16 32.76
C LEU A 380 9.31 2.98 33.52
N PRO A 381 9.25 3.30 34.83
CA PRO A 381 7.98 3.31 35.55
C PRO A 381 6.95 4.26 34.91
N GLU A 382 5.68 3.86 34.86
CA GLU A 382 4.61 4.76 34.47
C GLU A 382 4.37 5.82 35.55
N ALA A 383 4.45 7.10 35.19
CA ALA A 383 4.35 8.25 36.12
C ALA A 383 3.00 8.39 36.87
N LYS A 384 2.02 7.51 36.63
CA LYS A 384 0.68 7.55 37.24
C LYS A 384 0.42 6.50 38.32
N ALA A 385 1.35 5.58 38.58
CA ALA A 385 1.22 4.68 39.72
C ALA A 385 1.69 5.40 40.99
N ARG A 386 0.75 5.77 41.87
CA ARG A 386 1.09 6.14 43.26
C ARG A 386 1.91 4.99 43.85
N PRO A 387 3.03 5.25 44.55
CA PRO A 387 3.81 4.18 45.14
C PRO A 387 3.03 3.59 46.31
N GLU A 388 2.43 2.42 46.11
CA GLU A 388 2.29 1.50 47.22
C GLU A 388 3.70 1.06 47.62
N ALA A 389 3.99 1.17 48.90
CA ALA A 389 5.32 1.00 49.46
C ALA A 389 5.89 -0.38 49.11
N GLY A 390 6.97 -0.40 48.31
CA GLY A 390 7.72 -1.62 48.03
C GLY A 390 8.46 -1.59 46.70
N ALA A 391 9.57 -0.85 46.64
CA ALA A 391 10.63 -0.93 45.63
C ALA A 391 10.17 -0.99 44.15
N ALA A 392 10.01 0.18 43.52
CA ALA A 392 10.00 0.25 42.06
C ALA A 392 11.31 -0.37 41.54
N PRO A 393 11.26 -1.39 40.66
CA PRO A 393 12.48 -1.93 40.09
C PRO A 393 13.20 -0.81 39.33
N PRO A 394 14.54 -0.69 39.45
CA PRO A 394 15.29 0.26 38.64
C PRO A 394 14.97 -0.01 37.16
N GLY A 395 14.78 1.06 36.39
CA GLY A 395 14.45 0.94 34.98
C GLY A 395 15.48 0.07 34.26
N GLU A 396 15.01 -0.97 33.58
CA GLU A 396 15.88 -1.90 32.86
C GLU A 396 16.26 -1.28 31.51
N ARG A 397 17.53 -1.42 31.12
CA ARG A 397 18.05 -0.99 29.82
C ARG A 397 18.68 -2.17 29.12
N LEU A 398 18.21 -2.47 27.91
CA LEU A 398 18.79 -3.49 27.05
C LEU A 398 19.34 -2.86 25.77
N VAL A 399 20.52 -3.30 25.36
CA VAL A 399 21.11 -2.98 24.05
C VAL A 399 20.97 -4.19 23.14
N HIS A 400 20.50 -3.96 21.92
CA HIS A 400 20.37 -4.99 20.91
C HIS A 400 20.90 -4.49 19.57
N ALA A 401 21.42 -5.43 18.76
CA ALA A 401 22.01 -5.15 17.47
C ALA A 401 21.36 -5.98 16.37
N LEU A 402 21.14 -5.36 15.21
CA LEU A 402 20.82 -6.05 13.96
C LEU A 402 22.09 -6.11 13.11
N THR A 403 22.44 -7.28 12.59
CA THR A 403 23.68 -7.51 11.82
C THR A 403 23.42 -8.30 10.54
N ARG A 404 24.16 -8.06 9.45
CA ARG A 404 24.04 -8.83 8.19
C ARG A 404 24.68 -10.22 8.26
#